data_AF-A0A2Z3GMC1-F1
#
_entry.id   AF-A0A2Z3GMC1-F1
#
_cell.length_a   1.000
_cell.length_b   1.000
_cell.length_c   1.000
_cell.angle_alpha   90.00
_cell.angle_beta   90.00
_cell.angle_gamma   90.00
#
_symmetry.space_group_name_H-M   'P 1'
#
loop_
_entity.id
_entity.type
_entity.pdbx_description
1 polymer ?
#
loop_
_entity_poly.entity_id
_entity_poly.type
_entity_poly.pdbx_seq_one_letter_code
_entity_poly.pdbx_strand_id
1 'polypeptide(L)'
;MPTPDFLFSLANPAALLSWALLMLAPRSRFAKALVLNGALPLGLAAAYAALIAAHYLGPHGGEGGFGSLAQVAALFRDPWALLTGWVHYLCFDLFTGAWEARDAQRRGLPHALVVPALALTFLFGPVGLLLYFGLRGLWARKAKTASSSIN
;
A
#
# COMPACT_ATOMS: atom_id res chain seq x y z
N MET A 1 -11.41 -16.26 -20.48
CA MET A 1 -10.20 -15.67 -19.88
C MET A 1 -10.65 -14.44 -19.11
N PRO A 2 -10.17 -14.20 -17.87
CA PRO A 2 -10.59 -13.01 -17.10
C PRO A 2 -10.26 -11.72 -17.86
N THR A 3 -11.09 -10.70 -17.73
CA THR A 3 -10.87 -9.37 -18.34
C THR A 3 -10.15 -8.44 -17.35
N PRO A 4 -9.50 -7.36 -17.82
CA PRO A 4 -8.90 -6.37 -16.92
C PRO A 4 -9.92 -5.78 -15.94
N ASP A 5 -11.11 -5.43 -16.41
CA ASP A 5 -12.18 -4.86 -15.57
C ASP A 5 -12.65 -5.82 -14.47
N PHE A 6 -12.73 -7.11 -14.77
CA PHE A 6 -13.11 -8.12 -13.79
C PHE A 6 -12.05 -8.20 -12.67
N LEU A 7 -10.77 -8.26 -13.03
CA LEU A 7 -9.68 -8.31 -12.04
C LEU A 7 -9.58 -7.01 -11.22
N PHE A 8 -9.79 -5.86 -11.86
CA PHE A 8 -9.90 -4.57 -11.20
C PHE A 8 -11.03 -4.55 -10.16
N SER A 9 -12.21 -5.09 -10.53
CA SER A 9 -13.38 -5.17 -9.65
C SER A 9 -13.16 -6.06 -8.43
N LEU A 10 -12.21 -6.99 -8.48
CA LEU A 10 -11.82 -7.84 -7.36
C LEU A 10 -10.73 -7.20 -6.49
N ALA A 11 -9.73 -6.59 -7.12
CA ALA A 11 -8.58 -6.01 -6.42
C ALA A 11 -8.97 -4.81 -5.53
N ASN A 12 -9.86 -3.94 -6.02
CA ASN A 12 -10.25 -2.73 -5.29
C ASN A 12 -10.98 -2.98 -3.97
N PRO A 13 -12.06 -3.78 -3.93
CA PRO A 13 -12.72 -4.10 -2.66
C PRO A 13 -11.79 -4.79 -1.66
N ALA A 14 -10.89 -5.66 -2.14
CA ALA A 14 -9.90 -6.32 -1.29
C ALA A 14 -8.95 -5.29 -0.63
N ALA A 15 -8.47 -4.31 -1.38
CA ALA A 15 -7.68 -3.22 -0.85
C ALA A 15 -8.49 -2.34 0.12
N LEU A 16 -9.70 -1.92 -0.25
CA LEU A 16 -10.59 -1.09 0.59
C LEU A 16 -10.90 -1.75 1.94
N LEU A 17 -11.22 -3.04 1.94
CA LEU A 17 -11.46 -3.80 3.17
C LEU A 17 -10.20 -3.84 4.04
N SER A 18 -9.03 -4.01 3.43
CA SER A 18 -7.76 -4.03 4.15
C SER A 18 -7.45 -2.68 4.81
N TRP A 19 -7.71 -1.57 4.10
CA TRP A 19 -7.59 -0.22 4.66
C TRP A 19 -8.58 0.05 5.79
N ALA A 20 -9.84 -0.38 5.65
CA ALA A 20 -10.84 -0.28 6.71
C ALA A 20 -10.40 -1.06 7.96
N LEU A 21 -9.84 -2.27 7.81
CA LEU A 21 -9.29 -3.06 8.90
C LEU A 21 -8.12 -2.35 9.60
N LEU A 22 -7.21 -1.72 8.85
CA LEU A 22 -6.08 -0.97 9.41
C LEU A 22 -6.54 0.27 10.19
N MET A 23 -7.50 1.02 9.66
CA MET A 23 -7.96 2.25 10.29
C MET A 23 -8.86 2.00 11.51
N LEU A 24 -9.83 1.10 11.37
CA LEU A 24 -10.90 0.92 12.37
C LEU A 24 -10.59 -0.16 13.41
N ALA A 25 -9.91 -1.23 12.99
CA ALA A 25 -9.72 -2.42 13.82
C ALA A 25 -8.29 -3.01 13.72
N PRO A 26 -7.24 -2.21 13.94
CA PRO A 26 -5.83 -2.58 13.68
C PRO A 26 -5.32 -3.75 14.53
N ARG A 27 -6.04 -4.13 15.60
CA ARG A 27 -5.67 -5.23 16.49
C ARG A 27 -6.53 -6.48 16.30
N SER A 28 -7.53 -6.44 15.42
CA SER A 28 -8.41 -7.57 15.14
C SER A 28 -7.65 -8.75 14.54
N ARG A 29 -8.17 -9.96 14.74
CA ARG A 29 -7.63 -11.18 14.12
C ARG A 29 -7.58 -11.07 12.58
N PHE A 30 -8.55 -10.38 11.99
CA PHE A 30 -8.64 -10.18 10.54
C PHE A 30 -7.59 -9.22 10.03
N ALA A 31 -7.39 -8.07 10.69
CA ALA A 31 -6.30 -7.15 10.33
C ALA A 31 -4.95 -7.86 10.39
N LYS A 32 -4.72 -8.67 11.44
CA LYS A 32 -3.50 -9.48 11.58
C LYS A 32 -3.32 -10.49 10.45
N ALA A 33 -4.32 -11.34 10.25
CA ALA A 33 -4.24 -12.45 9.30
C ALA A 33 -4.17 -11.98 7.84
N LEU A 34 -5.00 -11.01 7.46
CA LEU A 34 -5.14 -10.57 6.07
C LEU A 34 -4.10 -9.52 5.69
N VAL A 35 -3.79 -8.57 6.59
CA VAL A 35 -3.06 -7.35 6.21
C VAL A 35 -1.70 -7.28 6.88
N LEU A 36 -1.62 -7.35 8.21
CA LEU A 36 -0.38 -7.10 8.96
C LEU A 36 0.66 -8.21 8.79
N ASN A 37 0.23 -9.46 8.59
CA ASN A 37 1.10 -10.57 8.24
C ASN A 37 1.51 -10.58 6.76
N GLY A 38 0.98 -9.67 5.95
CA GLY A 38 1.32 -9.51 4.54
C GLY A 38 0.56 -10.42 3.58
N ALA A 39 -0.46 -11.18 4.02
CA ALA A 39 -1.18 -12.11 3.15
C ALA A 39 -1.79 -11.43 1.91
N LEU A 40 -2.52 -10.33 2.08
CA LEU A 40 -3.11 -9.56 0.97
C LEU A 40 -2.05 -8.82 0.13
N PRO A 41 -1.10 -8.07 0.72
CA PRO A 41 0.00 -7.47 -0.06
C PRO A 41 0.78 -8.49 -0.90
N LEU A 42 1.11 -9.65 -0.33
CA LEU A 42 1.83 -10.71 -1.06
C LEU A 42 0.94 -11.39 -2.11
N GLY A 43 -0.35 -11.53 -1.85
CA GLY A 43 -1.32 -11.99 -2.84
C GLY A 43 -1.42 -11.04 -4.04
N LEU A 44 -1.45 -9.72 -3.79
CA LEU A 44 -1.40 -8.70 -4.84
C LEU A 44 -0.06 -8.72 -5.59
N ALA A 45 1.06 -8.94 -4.90
CA ALA A 45 2.37 -9.09 -5.52
C ALA A 45 2.42 -10.32 -6.45
N ALA A 46 1.85 -11.45 -6.02
CA ALA A 46 1.73 -12.64 -6.85
C ALA A 46 0.83 -12.41 -8.08
N ALA A 47 -0.30 -11.71 -7.90
CA ALA A 47 -1.17 -11.32 -9.00
C ALA A 47 -0.46 -10.40 -9.99
N TYR A 48 0.27 -9.40 -9.51
CA TYR A 48 1.12 -8.53 -10.33
C TYR A 48 2.14 -9.34 -11.14
N ALA A 49 2.86 -10.26 -10.51
CA ALA A 49 3.84 -11.10 -11.18
C ALA A 49 3.19 -11.97 -12.28
N ALA A 50 2.01 -12.54 -12.01
CA ALA A 50 1.25 -13.31 -12.98
C ALA A 50 0.79 -12.45 -14.18
N LEU A 51 0.34 -11.21 -13.95
CA LEU A 51 -0.05 -10.28 -15.00
C LEU A 51 1.14 -9.90 -15.89
N ILE A 52 2.30 -9.58 -15.29
CA ILE A 52 3.54 -9.31 -16.03
C ILE A 52 3.94 -10.52 -16.87
N ALA A 53 3.91 -11.72 -16.29
CA ALA A 53 4.28 -12.93 -17.01
C ALA A 53 3.34 -13.24 -18.19
N ALA A 54 2.03 -13.08 -17.99
CA ALA A 54 1.03 -13.40 -19.01
C ALA A 54 0.96 -12.37 -20.15
N HIS A 55 1.20 -11.08 -19.86
CA HIS A 55 0.93 -10.00 -20.82
C HIS A 55 2.18 -9.24 -21.29
N TYR A 56 3.30 -9.32 -20.56
CA TYR A 56 4.48 -8.47 -20.83
C TYR A 56 5.80 -9.23 -21.03
N LEU A 57 5.92 -10.49 -20.58
CA LEU A 57 7.12 -11.30 -20.84
C LEU A 57 7.10 -12.05 -22.19
N GLY A 58 6.00 -11.99 -22.94
CA GLY A 58 5.86 -12.62 -24.26
C GLY A 58 6.14 -11.70 -25.45
N PRO A 59 5.97 -12.19 -26.70
CA PRO A 59 6.14 -11.42 -27.93
C PRO A 59 5.19 -10.22 -28.08
N HIS A 60 4.17 -10.15 -27.21
CA HIS A 60 3.15 -9.11 -27.17
C HIS A 60 3.46 -8.01 -26.14
N GLY A 61 4.69 -7.92 -25.62
CA GLY A 61 5.12 -6.78 -24.80
C GLY A 61 4.83 -5.47 -25.54
N GLY A 62 3.80 -4.75 -25.07
CA GLY A 62 3.16 -3.67 -25.80
C GLY A 62 4.02 -2.43 -26.01
N GLU A 63 3.48 -1.49 -26.78
CA GLU A 63 4.04 -0.14 -26.90
C GLU A 63 4.12 0.55 -25.53
N GLY A 64 5.29 1.07 -25.18
CA GLY A 64 5.51 1.80 -23.94
C GLY A 64 6.84 1.47 -23.29
N GLY A 65 7.03 2.00 -22.08
CA GLY A 65 8.29 1.86 -21.35
C GLY A 65 8.53 2.99 -20.36
N PHE A 66 9.67 2.94 -19.68
CA PHE A 66 10.04 3.89 -18.62
C PHE A 66 11.16 4.86 -19.05
N GLY A 67 11.57 4.84 -20.32
CA GLY A 67 12.66 5.66 -20.84
C GLY A 67 12.27 7.12 -21.14
N SER A 68 10.97 7.41 -21.26
CA SER A 68 10.44 8.77 -21.43
C SER A 68 9.00 8.87 -20.93
N LEU A 69 8.53 10.09 -20.64
CA LEU A 69 7.15 10.33 -20.22
C LEU A 69 6.13 9.88 -21.29
N ALA A 70 6.47 10.03 -22.58
CA ALA A 70 5.63 9.57 -23.67
C ALA A 70 5.46 8.05 -23.68
N GLN A 71 6.53 7.31 -23.41
CA GLN A 71 6.50 5.85 -23.28
C GLN A 71 5.69 5.42 -22.05
N VAL A 72 5.80 6.15 -20.93
CA VAL A 72 4.97 5.88 -19.74
C VAL A 72 3.50 6.10 -20.07
N ALA A 73 3.16 7.21 -20.75
CA ALA A 73 1.79 7.50 -21.16
C ALA A 73 1.21 6.42 -22.10
N ALA A 74 2.04 5.80 -22.94
CA ALA A 74 1.61 4.67 -23.78
C ALA A 74 1.22 3.45 -22.94
N LEU A 75 1.97 3.11 -21.88
CA LEU A 75 1.61 2.03 -20.95
C LEU A 75 0.23 2.26 -20.30
N PHE A 76 -0.09 3.52 -19.95
CA PHE A 76 -1.39 3.86 -19.34
C PHE A 76 -2.58 3.75 -20.31
N ARG A 77 -2.34 3.65 -21.62
CA ARG A 77 -3.40 3.46 -22.63
C ARG A 77 -3.71 1.98 -22.87
N ASP A 78 -2.79 1.09 -22.52
CA ASP A 78 -3.00 -0.36 -22.59
C ASP A 78 -3.75 -0.83 -21.33
N PRO A 79 -4.96 -1.43 -21.45
CA PRO A 79 -5.75 -1.85 -20.29
C PRO A 79 -5.03 -2.86 -19.39
N TRP A 80 -4.20 -3.73 -19.95
CA TRP A 80 -3.46 -4.74 -19.18
C TRP A 80 -2.29 -4.11 -18.40
N ALA A 81 -1.50 -3.21 -19.01
CA ALA A 81 -0.49 -2.44 -18.27
C ALA A 81 -1.13 -1.53 -17.24
N LEU A 82 -2.24 -0.87 -17.55
CA LEU A 82 -2.93 0.00 -16.61
C LEU A 82 -3.38 -0.79 -15.38
N LEU A 83 -4.04 -1.94 -15.56
CA LEU A 83 -4.40 -2.83 -14.44
C LEU A 83 -3.16 -3.29 -13.68
N THR A 84 -2.10 -3.69 -14.39
CA THR A 84 -0.86 -4.19 -13.76
C THR A 84 -0.20 -3.11 -12.89
N GLY A 85 -0.11 -1.89 -13.40
CA GLY A 85 0.34 -0.72 -12.66
C GLY A 85 -0.59 -0.37 -11.48
N TRP A 86 -1.89 -0.55 -11.64
CA TRP A 86 -2.85 -0.34 -10.56
C TRP A 86 -2.67 -1.35 -9.42
N VAL A 87 -2.55 -2.64 -9.73
CA VAL A 87 -2.28 -3.69 -8.74
C VAL A 87 -0.93 -3.47 -8.05
N HIS A 88 0.06 -2.95 -8.78
CA HIS A 88 1.34 -2.52 -8.20
C HIS A 88 1.14 -1.44 -7.14
N TYR A 89 0.37 -0.39 -7.41
CA TYR A 89 0.04 0.65 -6.43
C TYR A 89 -0.69 0.07 -5.22
N LEU A 90 -1.77 -0.70 -5.43
CA LEU A 90 -2.53 -1.32 -4.34
C LEU A 90 -1.64 -2.20 -3.44
N CYS A 91 -0.72 -2.96 -4.04
CA CYS A 91 0.22 -3.81 -3.32
C CYS A 91 1.13 -2.98 -2.40
N PHE A 92 1.83 -1.99 -2.96
CA PHE A 92 2.83 -1.23 -2.22
C PHE A 92 2.22 -0.23 -1.24
N ASP A 93 1.10 0.40 -1.56
CA ASP A 93 0.39 1.27 -0.64
C ASP A 93 -0.11 0.47 0.56
N LEU A 94 -0.72 -0.70 0.32
CA LEU A 94 -1.21 -1.54 1.42
C LEU A 94 -0.07 -2.12 2.26
N PHE A 95 1.04 -2.54 1.63
CA PHE A 95 2.23 -2.95 2.35
C PHE A 95 2.76 -1.82 3.25
N THR A 96 2.79 -0.59 2.73
CA THR A 96 3.21 0.60 3.47
C THR A 96 2.28 0.87 4.65
N GLY A 97 0.96 0.88 4.45
CA GLY A 97 -0.01 1.04 5.54
C GLY A 97 0.09 -0.05 6.61
N ALA A 98 0.30 -1.31 6.21
CA ALA A 98 0.55 -2.42 7.13
C ALA A 98 1.86 -2.23 7.92
N TRP A 99 2.90 -1.69 7.28
CA TRP A 99 4.15 -1.34 7.95
C TRP A 99 3.97 -0.18 8.93
N GLU A 100 3.28 0.91 8.54
CA GLU A 100 2.98 2.05 9.41
C GLU A 100 2.25 1.60 10.68
N ALA A 101 1.18 0.80 10.52
CA ALA A 101 0.41 0.29 11.65
C ALA A 101 1.26 -0.57 12.62
N ARG A 102 2.12 -1.45 12.10
CA ARG A 102 3.03 -2.28 12.93
C ARG A 102 4.13 -1.45 13.59
N ASP A 103 4.74 -0.53 12.85
CA ASP A 103 5.77 0.35 13.38
C ASP A 103 5.21 1.25 14.48
N ALA A 104 3.99 1.80 14.30
CA ALA A 104 3.32 2.61 15.30
C ALA A 104 3.03 1.82 16.59
N GLN A 105 2.52 0.59 16.44
CA GLN A 105 2.28 -0.31 17.57
C GLN A 105 3.57 -0.61 18.35
N ARG A 106 4.68 -0.89 17.66
CA ARG A 106 5.99 -1.13 18.29
C ARG A 106 6.53 0.11 19.03
N ARG A 107 6.22 1.31 18.54
CA ARG A 107 6.66 2.58 19.14
C ARG A 107 5.72 3.12 20.22
N GLY A 108 4.60 2.45 20.47
CA GLY A 108 3.54 2.96 21.34
C GLY A 108 2.93 4.27 20.84
N LEU A 109 3.00 4.55 19.52
CA LEU A 109 2.36 5.72 18.93
C LEU A 109 0.83 5.52 18.94
N PRO A 110 0.04 6.44 19.51
CA PRO A 110 -1.41 6.29 19.59
C PRO A 110 -2.04 6.15 18.21
N HIS A 111 -2.89 5.15 18.05
CA HIS A 111 -3.50 4.82 16.75
C HIS A 111 -4.30 5.99 16.16
N ALA A 112 -4.93 6.82 16.99
CA ALA A 112 -5.65 8.01 16.54
C ALA A 112 -4.77 9.00 15.74
N LEU A 113 -3.47 9.10 16.07
CA LEU A 113 -2.53 9.92 15.30
C LEU A 113 -2.13 9.25 13.97
N VAL A 114 -2.17 7.92 13.93
CA VAL A 114 -1.78 7.13 12.77
C VAL A 114 -2.89 7.10 11.71
N VAL A 115 -4.16 7.18 12.11
CA VAL A 115 -5.31 7.13 11.18
C VAL A 115 -5.25 8.20 10.08
N PRO A 116 -4.95 9.49 10.34
CA PRO A 116 -4.76 10.47 9.28
C PRO A 116 -3.63 10.13 8.31
N ALA A 117 -2.52 9.56 8.81
CA ALA A 117 -1.43 9.09 7.97
C ALA A 117 -1.87 7.92 7.09
N LEU A 118 -2.53 6.91 7.66
CA LEU A 118 -3.08 5.77 6.90
C LEU A 118 -4.08 6.21 5.83
N ALA A 119 -4.97 7.17 6.13
CA ALA A 119 -5.92 7.70 5.17
C ALA A 119 -5.21 8.43 4.01
N LEU A 120 -4.16 9.19 4.31
CA LEU A 120 -3.33 9.83 3.29
C LEU A 120 -2.47 8.81 2.53
N THR A 121 -2.01 7.73 3.14
CA THR A 121 -1.26 6.67 2.45
C THR A 121 -2.20 5.90 1.52
N PHE A 122 -3.47 5.73 1.88
CA PHE A 122 -4.48 5.14 1.02
C PHE A 122 -4.79 6.00 -0.22
N LEU A 123 -4.94 7.32 -0.06
CA LEU A 123 -5.34 8.21 -1.15
C LEU A 123 -4.16 8.77 -1.95
N PHE A 124 -3.04 9.00 -1.26
CA PHE A 124 -1.87 9.73 -1.73
C PHE A 124 -0.59 9.10 -1.14
N GLY A 125 -0.38 7.80 -1.32
CA GLY A 125 0.73 6.96 -0.79
C GLY A 125 1.92 7.73 -0.19
N PRO A 126 2.71 8.44 -1.01
CA PRO A 126 3.90 9.17 -0.54
C PRO A 126 3.64 10.26 0.51
N VAL A 127 2.50 10.94 0.45
CA VAL A 127 2.12 12.02 1.38
C VAL A 127 1.80 11.45 2.76
N GLY A 128 1.04 10.34 2.82
CA GLY A 128 0.75 9.67 4.09
C GLY A 128 2.00 9.10 4.75
N LEU A 129 2.89 8.50 3.95
CA LEU A 129 4.20 8.04 4.43
C LEU A 129 5.03 9.19 5.01
N LEU A 130 5.08 10.34 4.33
CA LEU A 130 5.75 11.54 4.82
C LEU A 130 5.17 12.01 6.16
N LEU A 131 3.83 12.08 6.27
CA LEU A 131 3.16 12.43 7.51
C LEU A 131 3.49 11.44 8.63
N TYR A 132 3.45 10.15 8.35
CA TYR A 132 3.77 9.10 9.31
C TYR A 132 5.18 9.26 9.88
N PHE A 133 6.18 9.48 9.02
CA PHE A 133 7.56 9.74 9.45
C PHE A 133 7.68 10.99 10.33
N GLY A 134 6.96 12.06 10.00
CA GLY A 134 6.87 13.26 10.84
C GLY A 134 6.31 12.95 12.23
N LEU A 135 5.16 12.27 12.29
CA LEU A 135 4.49 11.90 13.54
C LEU A 135 5.36 11.03 14.43
N ARG A 136 5.97 9.97 13.89
CA ARG A 136 6.86 9.09 14.69
C ARG A 136 8.11 9.81 15.18
N GLY A 137 8.63 10.77 14.41
CA GLY A 137 9.77 11.59 14.80
C GLY A 137 9.44 12.50 15.98
N LEU A 138 8.31 13.21 15.91
CA LEU A 138 7.81 14.04 17.00
C LEU A 138 7.49 13.22 18.26
N TRP A 139 6.90 12.04 18.10
CA TRP A 139 6.58 11.14 19.20
C TRP A 139 7.82 10.63 19.93
N ALA A 140 8.84 10.21 19.19
CA ALA A 140 10.11 9.76 19.78
C ALA A 140 10.79 10.86 20.61
N ARG A 141 10.74 12.12 20.15
CA ARG A 141 11.26 13.28 20.88
C ARG A 141 10.50 13.51 22.17
N LYS A 142 9.17 13.50 22.12
CA LYS A 142 8.30 13.66 23.30
C LYS A 142 8.57 12.58 24.36
N ALA A 143 8.69 11.32 23.94
CA ALA A 143 9.00 10.20 24.83
C ALA A 143 10.37 10.35 25.52
N LYS A 144 11.38 10.81 24.80
CA LYS A 144 12.72 11.06 25.36
C LYS A 144 12.72 12.18 26.40
N THR A 145 12.06 13.31 26.11
CA THR A 145 11.96 14.43 27.06
C THR A 145 11.29 14.02 28.36
N ALA A 146 10.17 13.27 28.28
CA ALA A 146 9.47 12.79 29.47
C ALA A 146 10.32 11.86 30.34
N SER A 147 11.19 11.04 29.74
CA SER A 147 12.11 10.17 30.49
C SER A 147 13.24 10.95 31.16
N SER A 148 13.64 12.10 30.63
CA SER A 148 14.73 12.91 31.19
C SER A 148 14.29 13.82 32.35
N SER A 149 12.98 14.10 32.49
CA SER A 149 12.44 14.92 33.59
C SER A 149 12.10 14.12 34.85
N ILE A 150 12.18 12.78 34.78
CA ILE A 150 11.87 11.86 35.88
C ILE A 150 13.16 11.40 36.60
N ASN A 151 14.32 11.57 35.96
CA ASN A 151 15.65 11.32 36.54
C ASN A 151 16.26 12.63 37.07
#